data_AF-A0A8X8KN25-F1
#
_entry.id   AF-A0A8X8KN25-F1
#
_cell.length_a   1.000
_cell.length_b   1.000
_cell.length_c   1.000
_cell.angle_alpha   90.00
_cell.angle_beta   90.00
_cell.angle_gamma   90.00
#
_symmetry.space_group_name_H-M   'P 1'
#
loop_
_entity.id
_entity.type
_entity.pdbx_description
1 polymer ?
#
loop_
_entity_poly.entity_id
_entity_poly.type
_entity_poly.pdbx_seq_one_letter_code
_entity_poly.pdbx_strand_id
1 'polypeptide(L)'
;MARRDAGADRIQMLGLCRFSLLVDGGFQTMHDTLEARRTALYDPARLANRFAWFEHACLPGFRAQTDGEFTLILLTGTDLPPAWMDRLHDLAASLPQAVVETRDPGPHRDVCRAVMAAHIDPGAQVVGQFRIDDDDTVGLDYIARSREDFPLFSRLYDRHGMLASNYAKGVVATDTGTGLTYETRAETNWACGLTLYFPQGSAKGVMDFGHHRLAEWMPTVTQSDSVMYLRGIHANNDSRGRGLGSGPALPAERAANVLRKRFGIDATALEQALRAAQP
;
A
#
# COMPACT_ATOMS: atom_id res chain seq x y z
N MET A 1 -19.76 -15.90 -33.97
CA MET A 1 -19.30 -15.54 -32.61
C MET A 1 -17.82 -15.87 -32.56
N ALA A 2 -16.98 -14.94 -32.99
CA ALA A 2 -15.54 -15.18 -33.17
C ALA A 2 -14.88 -15.33 -31.79
N ARG A 3 -14.06 -16.37 -31.65
CA ARG A 3 -13.14 -16.54 -30.53
C ARG A 3 -12.26 -15.29 -30.50
N ARG A 4 -12.33 -14.51 -29.40
CA ARG A 4 -11.31 -13.51 -29.11
C ARG A 4 -10.02 -14.29 -28.91
N ASP A 5 -9.01 -14.00 -29.72
CA ASP A 5 -7.68 -14.55 -29.54
C ASP A 5 -7.17 -14.26 -28.12
N ALA A 6 -6.40 -15.20 -27.60
CA ALA A 6 -5.76 -15.19 -26.29
C ALA A 6 -4.63 -14.15 -26.20
N GLY A 7 -4.95 -12.88 -26.42
CA GLY A 7 -4.24 -11.74 -25.86
C GLY A 7 -5.12 -11.15 -24.77
N ALA A 8 -5.17 -11.80 -23.60
CA ALA A 8 -5.75 -11.15 -22.42
C ALA A 8 -5.03 -9.82 -22.25
N ASP A 9 -5.78 -8.72 -22.05
CA ASP A 9 -5.21 -7.38 -21.86
C ASP A 9 -4.00 -7.50 -20.92
N ARG A 10 -2.81 -7.12 -21.39
CA ARG A 10 -1.60 -7.23 -20.56
C ARG A 10 -1.71 -6.19 -19.46
N ILE A 11 -2.24 -6.60 -18.32
CA ILE A 11 -2.37 -5.78 -17.12
C ILE A 11 -1.05 -5.84 -16.35
N GLN A 12 -0.36 -4.71 -16.26
CA GLN A 12 0.76 -4.55 -15.33
C GLN A 12 0.21 -4.20 -13.95
N MET A 13 0.71 -4.87 -12.91
CA MET A 13 0.43 -4.48 -11.52
C MET A 13 1.62 -3.69 -10.95
N LEU A 14 1.39 -2.42 -10.63
CA LEU A 14 2.45 -1.47 -10.23
C LEU A 14 2.10 -0.79 -8.90
N GLY A 15 2.81 -1.15 -7.85
CA GLY A 15 2.64 -0.65 -6.51
C GLY A 15 3.61 0.46 -6.15
N LEU A 16 3.16 1.40 -5.33
CA LEU A 16 4.01 2.40 -4.68
C LEU A 16 3.88 2.30 -3.16
N CYS A 17 5.00 2.03 -2.48
CA CYS A 17 5.17 2.20 -1.05
C CYS A 17 6.09 3.40 -0.80
N ARG A 18 5.55 4.45 -0.15
CA ARG A 18 6.36 5.61 0.26
C ARG A 18 6.96 5.30 1.62
N PHE A 19 8.25 4.99 1.64
CA PHE A 19 8.94 4.55 2.85
C PHE A 19 9.69 5.71 3.50
N SER A 20 9.08 6.34 4.51
CA SER A 20 9.62 7.53 5.19
C SER A 20 10.23 8.56 4.22
N LEU A 21 9.46 8.90 3.18
CA LEU A 21 9.87 9.83 2.12
C LEU A 21 9.67 11.28 2.57
N LEU A 22 10.72 12.09 2.53
CA LEU A 22 10.65 13.52 2.77
C LEU A 22 10.21 14.25 1.49
N VAL A 23 9.09 14.98 1.56
CA VAL A 23 8.50 15.73 0.43
C VAL A 23 7.88 17.04 0.90
N ASP A 24 7.64 17.94 -0.07
CA ASP A 24 6.84 19.15 0.12
C ASP A 24 5.35 18.78 0.14
N GLY A 25 4.70 19.01 1.27
CA GLY A 25 3.29 18.65 1.49
C GLY A 25 3.04 17.14 1.48
N GLY A 26 1.81 16.73 1.15
CA GLY A 26 1.42 15.31 1.06
C GLY A 26 1.09 14.61 2.38
N PHE A 27 1.23 15.31 3.51
CA PHE A 27 0.96 14.84 4.87
C PHE A 27 -0.02 15.77 5.61
N GLN A 28 -0.76 15.23 6.57
CA GLN A 28 -1.65 15.96 7.49
C GLN A 28 -0.84 16.68 8.58
N THR A 29 0.24 16.07 9.03
CA THR A 29 1.18 16.66 9.99
C THR A 29 2.14 17.55 9.24
N MET A 30 2.04 18.86 9.49
CA MET A 30 2.93 19.85 8.90
C MET A 30 3.90 20.36 9.97
N HIS A 31 5.18 20.40 9.62
CA HIS A 31 6.22 21.10 10.38
C HIS A 31 6.55 22.42 9.66
N ASP A 32 6.95 23.43 10.44
CA ASP A 32 7.23 24.78 9.94
C ASP A 32 8.40 24.84 8.94
N THR A 33 9.32 23.88 9.02
CA THR A 33 10.49 23.78 8.14
C THR A 33 10.71 22.36 7.64
N LEU A 34 11.38 22.23 6.49
CA LEU A 34 11.78 20.95 5.93
C LEU A 34 12.76 20.20 6.86
N GLU A 35 13.63 20.91 7.56
CA GLU A 35 14.56 20.32 8.54
C GLU A 35 13.85 19.78 9.79
N ALA A 36 12.87 20.52 10.33
CA ALA A 36 12.06 20.00 11.43
C ALA A 36 11.29 18.74 11.02
N ARG A 37 10.80 18.71 9.77
CA ARG A 37 10.16 17.52 9.19
C ARG A 37 11.15 16.37 9.04
N ARG A 38 12.34 16.61 8.51
CA ARG A 38 13.42 15.62 8.39
C ARG A 38 13.76 15.01 9.75
N THR A 39 13.95 15.85 10.76
CA THR A 39 14.26 15.42 12.14
C THR A 39 13.16 14.53 12.70
N ALA A 40 11.89 14.92 12.55
CA ALA A 40 10.77 14.11 13.03
C ALA A 40 10.57 12.81 12.22
N LEU A 41 10.78 12.87 10.91
CA LEU A 41 10.63 11.73 9.99
C LEU A 41 11.70 10.66 10.24
N TYR A 42 12.94 11.09 10.50
CA TYR A 42 14.09 10.22 10.73
C TYR A 42 14.47 10.03 12.18
N ASP A 43 13.57 10.38 13.10
CA ASP A 43 13.71 10.00 14.50
C ASP A 43 13.96 8.47 14.62
N PRO A 44 15.02 8.04 15.32
CA PRO A 44 15.38 6.62 15.37
C PRO A 44 14.29 5.71 15.93
N ALA A 45 13.52 6.16 16.93
CA ALA A 45 12.43 5.36 17.50
C ALA A 45 11.26 5.26 16.52
N ARG A 46 10.94 6.36 15.81
CA ARG A 46 9.98 6.33 14.70
C ARG A 46 10.41 5.35 13.62
N LEU A 47 11.65 5.43 13.15
CA LEU A 47 12.16 4.54 12.10
C LEU A 47 12.16 3.08 12.56
N ALA A 48 12.60 2.77 13.78
CA ALA A 48 12.53 1.42 14.34
C ALA A 48 11.10 0.85 14.27
N ASN A 49 10.11 1.65 14.66
CA ASN A 49 8.71 1.28 14.62
C ASN A 49 8.19 1.07 13.18
N ARG A 50 8.55 1.94 12.24
CA ARG A 50 8.17 1.79 10.81
C ARG A 50 8.78 0.53 10.20
N PHE A 51 10.05 0.25 10.49
CA PHE A 51 10.70 -0.98 10.03
C PHE A 51 10.09 -2.24 10.64
N ALA A 52 9.68 -2.23 11.92
CA ALA A 52 9.00 -3.37 12.52
C ALA A 52 7.66 -3.68 11.83
N TRP A 53 6.86 -2.65 11.54
CA TRP A 53 5.64 -2.78 10.76
C TRP A 53 5.91 -3.28 9.33
N PHE A 54 6.89 -2.70 8.66
CA PHE A 54 7.22 -3.10 7.28
C PHE A 54 7.69 -4.54 7.18
N GLU A 55 8.62 -4.93 8.05
CA GLU A 55 9.23 -6.25 8.04
C GLU A 55 8.25 -7.36 8.43
N HIS A 56 7.39 -7.10 9.43
CA HIS A 56 6.53 -8.12 10.02
C HIS A 56 5.05 -8.03 9.66
N ALA A 57 4.60 -6.94 9.03
CA ALA A 57 3.22 -6.79 8.54
C ALA A 57 3.15 -6.56 7.02
N CYS A 58 3.86 -5.56 6.49
CA CYS A 58 3.77 -5.20 5.07
C CYS A 58 4.35 -6.27 4.14
N LEU A 59 5.65 -6.56 4.30
CA LEU A 59 6.41 -7.45 3.43
C LEU A 59 5.88 -8.89 3.37
N PRO A 60 5.43 -9.54 4.46
CA PRO A 60 4.92 -10.90 4.40
C PRO A 60 3.78 -11.08 3.38
N GLY A 61 2.85 -10.13 3.31
CA GLY A 61 1.74 -10.19 2.38
C GLY A 61 2.17 -10.08 0.91
N PHE A 62 3.20 -9.28 0.61
CA PHE A 62 3.75 -9.18 -0.74
C PHE A 62 4.64 -10.35 -1.13
N ARG A 63 5.48 -10.86 -0.20
CA ARG A 63 6.33 -12.05 -0.45
C ARG A 63 5.50 -13.30 -0.73
N ALA A 64 4.34 -13.42 -0.11
CA ALA A 64 3.45 -14.57 -0.24
C ALA A 64 2.32 -14.37 -1.27
N GLN A 65 2.43 -13.39 -2.17
CA GLN A 65 1.44 -13.25 -3.26
C GLN A 65 1.36 -14.52 -4.11
N THR A 66 0.15 -14.96 -4.43
CA THR A 66 -0.09 -16.12 -5.31
C THR A 66 0.22 -15.82 -6.77
N ASP A 67 0.25 -14.54 -7.14
CA ASP A 67 0.70 -14.04 -8.43
C ASP A 67 1.91 -13.12 -8.21
N GLY A 68 3.07 -13.55 -8.73
CA GLY A 68 4.34 -12.86 -8.61
C GLY A 68 4.58 -11.76 -9.65
N GLU A 69 3.65 -11.57 -10.60
CA GLU A 69 3.79 -10.63 -11.73
C GLU A 69 3.36 -9.21 -11.34
N PHE A 70 4.15 -8.59 -10.46
CA PHE A 70 3.98 -7.19 -10.04
C PHE A 70 5.34 -6.52 -9.79
N THR A 71 5.32 -5.19 -9.71
CA THR A 71 6.44 -4.39 -9.20
C THR A 71 5.97 -3.59 -8.00
N LEU A 72 6.73 -3.62 -6.91
CA LEU A 72 6.51 -2.76 -5.74
C LEU A 72 7.67 -1.78 -5.60
N ILE A 73 7.40 -0.51 -5.88
CA ILE A 73 8.39 0.54 -5.71
C ILE A 73 8.43 0.94 -4.23
N LEU A 74 9.58 0.79 -3.60
CA LEU A 74 9.89 1.32 -2.28
C LEU A 74 10.57 2.69 -2.47
N LEU A 75 9.77 3.75 -2.43
CA LEU A 75 10.26 5.12 -2.66
C LEU A 75 10.64 5.78 -1.34
N THR A 76 11.91 6.16 -1.21
CA THR A 76 12.46 6.84 -0.03
C THR A 76 13.33 8.05 -0.41
N GLY A 77 13.83 8.77 0.60
CA GLY A 77 14.69 9.94 0.42
C GLY A 77 16.15 9.56 0.15
N THR A 78 16.87 10.35 -0.64
CA THR A 78 18.36 10.27 -0.74
C THR A 78 19.04 10.58 0.61
N ASP A 79 18.32 11.22 1.51
CA ASP A 79 18.72 11.63 2.85
C ASP A 79 18.27 10.66 3.97
N LEU A 80 17.72 9.49 3.63
CA LEU A 80 17.49 8.43 4.61
C LEU A 80 18.85 8.05 5.25
N PRO A 81 18.97 7.96 6.60
CA PRO A 81 20.28 7.73 7.20
C PRO A 81 20.87 6.38 6.77
N PRO A 82 22.20 6.28 6.54
CA PRO A 82 22.81 5.14 5.85
C PRO A 82 22.47 3.76 6.42
N ALA A 83 22.51 3.60 7.75
CA ALA A 83 22.18 2.33 8.40
C ALA A 83 20.72 1.87 8.14
N TRP A 84 19.80 2.81 7.98
CA TRP A 84 18.41 2.50 7.63
C TRP A 84 18.24 2.24 6.13
N MET A 85 19.03 2.91 5.28
CA MET A 85 19.07 2.61 3.84
C MET A 85 19.58 1.19 3.59
N ASP A 86 20.67 0.79 4.24
CA ASP A 86 21.22 -0.57 4.15
C ASP A 86 20.16 -1.60 4.57
N ARG A 87 19.49 -1.37 5.71
CA ARG A 87 18.40 -2.23 6.17
C ARG A 87 17.23 -2.30 5.19
N LEU A 88 16.87 -1.18 4.54
CA LEU A 88 15.80 -1.17 3.53
C LEU A 88 16.19 -2.03 2.31
N HIS A 89 17.43 -1.93 1.86
CA HIS A 89 17.94 -2.76 0.76
C HIS A 89 17.98 -4.25 1.13
N ASP A 90 18.44 -4.60 2.32
CA ASP A 90 18.46 -5.99 2.80
C ASP A 90 17.04 -6.59 2.84
N LEU A 91 16.07 -5.82 3.33
CA LEU A 91 14.67 -6.23 3.33
C LEU A 91 14.10 -6.34 1.90
N ALA A 92 14.39 -5.39 1.03
CA ALA A 92 13.94 -5.41 -0.36
C ALA A 92 14.52 -6.61 -1.14
N ALA A 93 15.78 -7.00 -0.88
CA ALA A 93 16.44 -8.11 -1.56
C ALA A 93 15.73 -9.47 -1.39
N SER A 94 14.90 -9.61 -0.35
CA SER A 94 14.07 -10.79 -0.12
C SER A 94 12.75 -10.83 -0.91
N LEU A 95 12.44 -9.78 -1.66
CA LEU A 95 11.24 -9.66 -2.49
C LEU A 95 11.68 -9.27 -3.92
N PRO A 96 11.80 -10.22 -4.86
CA PRO A 96 12.29 -9.94 -6.22
C PRO A 96 11.51 -8.86 -6.99
N GLN A 97 10.25 -8.65 -6.61
CA GLN A 97 9.35 -7.64 -7.17
C GLN A 97 9.61 -6.23 -6.62
N ALA A 98 10.38 -6.08 -5.54
CA ALA A 98 10.66 -4.80 -4.91
C ALA A 98 11.79 -4.06 -5.62
N VAL A 99 11.58 -2.77 -5.88
CA VAL A 99 12.63 -1.87 -6.38
C VAL A 99 12.73 -0.68 -5.44
N VAL A 100 13.93 -0.43 -4.90
CA VAL A 100 14.19 0.75 -4.07
C VAL A 100 14.53 1.93 -4.97
N GLU A 101 13.77 3.01 -4.85
CA GLU A 101 13.98 4.27 -5.56
C GLU A 101 14.23 5.39 -4.56
N THR A 102 15.24 6.22 -4.82
CA THR A 102 15.59 7.36 -3.97
C THR A 102 15.36 8.68 -4.71
N ARG A 103 14.81 9.68 -4.02
CA ARG A 103 14.62 11.03 -4.58
C ARG A 103 14.97 12.09 -3.55
N ASP A 104 15.51 13.21 -4.03
CA ASP A 104 15.64 14.41 -3.21
C ASP A 104 14.23 14.97 -2.87
N PRO A 105 14.10 15.74 -1.77
CA PRO A 105 12.84 16.38 -1.44
C PRO A 105 12.33 17.28 -2.57
N GLY A 106 11.03 17.19 -2.82
CA GLY A 106 10.34 18.03 -3.79
C GLY A 106 8.82 17.88 -3.71
N PRO A 107 8.07 18.44 -4.68
CA PRO A 107 6.61 18.37 -4.70
C PRO A 107 6.13 16.92 -4.71
N HIS A 108 5.42 16.51 -3.64
CA HIS A 108 5.07 15.11 -3.38
C HIS A 108 4.46 14.37 -4.59
N ARG A 109 3.48 14.99 -5.27
CA ARG A 109 2.80 14.38 -6.42
C ARG A 109 3.73 14.19 -7.61
N ASP A 110 4.60 15.16 -7.87
CA ASP A 110 5.48 15.13 -9.04
C ASP A 110 6.59 14.09 -8.85
N VAL A 111 7.14 14.01 -7.63
CA VAL A 111 8.11 12.97 -7.25
C VAL A 111 7.51 11.58 -7.42
N CYS A 112 6.32 11.33 -6.86
CA CYS A 112 5.68 10.01 -6.97
C CYS A 112 5.31 9.66 -8.41
N ARG A 113 4.77 10.62 -9.18
CA ARG A 113 4.36 10.41 -10.58
C ARG A 113 5.56 10.08 -11.45
N ALA A 114 6.65 10.82 -11.32
CA ALA A 114 7.87 10.59 -12.11
C ALA A 114 8.46 9.21 -11.85
N VAL A 115 8.51 8.79 -10.58
CA VAL A 115 9.00 7.47 -10.20
C VAL A 115 8.10 6.37 -10.78
N MET A 116 6.79 6.43 -10.57
CA MET A 116 5.89 5.40 -11.10
C MET A 116 5.92 5.33 -12.63
N ALA A 117 5.96 6.47 -13.32
CA ALA A 117 6.00 6.51 -14.78
C ALA A 117 7.24 5.81 -15.36
N ALA A 118 8.39 5.87 -14.67
CA ALA A 118 9.62 5.20 -15.11
C ALA A 118 9.54 3.67 -15.06
N HIS A 119 8.60 3.12 -14.29
CA HIS A 119 8.38 1.69 -14.12
C HIS A 119 7.17 1.17 -14.90
N ILE A 120 6.50 2.00 -15.70
CA ILE A 120 5.43 1.53 -16.57
C ILE A 120 6.00 0.67 -17.70
N ASP A 121 5.50 -0.54 -17.83
CA ASP A 121 5.87 -1.49 -18.89
C ASP A 121 5.35 -0.98 -20.25
N PRO A 122 6.23 -0.68 -21.23
CA PRO A 122 5.83 -0.15 -22.54
C PRO A 122 4.90 -1.03 -23.37
N GLY A 123 4.82 -2.33 -23.10
CA GLY A 123 3.87 -3.20 -23.81
C GLY A 123 2.65 -3.61 -22.97
N ALA A 124 2.50 -3.08 -21.75
CA ALA A 124 1.24 -3.20 -21.03
C ALA A 124 0.15 -2.44 -21.81
N GLN A 125 -1.09 -2.90 -21.69
CA GLN A 125 -2.25 -2.17 -22.23
C GLN A 125 -2.96 -1.39 -21.12
N VAL A 126 -3.01 -2.00 -19.95
CA VAL A 126 -3.61 -1.46 -18.73
C VAL A 126 -2.57 -1.54 -17.63
N VAL A 127 -2.49 -0.52 -16.80
CA VAL A 127 -1.67 -0.49 -15.60
C VAL A 127 -2.61 -0.41 -14.40
N GLY A 128 -2.69 -1.51 -13.64
CA GLY A 128 -3.31 -1.55 -12.33
C GLY A 128 -2.34 -0.98 -11.30
N GLN A 129 -2.50 0.30 -10.98
CA GLN A 129 -1.70 0.99 -9.99
C GLN A 129 -2.33 0.89 -8.60
N PHE A 130 -1.50 0.63 -7.60
CA PHE A 130 -1.91 0.65 -6.20
C PHE A 130 -0.88 1.38 -5.35
N ARG A 131 -1.31 1.79 -4.17
CA ARG A 131 -0.42 2.39 -3.17
C ARG A 131 -0.62 1.70 -1.84
N ILE A 132 0.46 1.52 -1.11
CA ILE A 132 0.45 0.87 0.20
C ILE A 132 1.34 1.69 1.12
N ASP A 133 0.92 1.91 2.36
CA ASP A 133 1.82 2.47 3.37
C ASP A 133 2.64 1.31 3.99
N ASP A 134 3.82 1.59 4.53
CA ASP A 134 4.76 0.56 5.01
C ASP A 134 4.28 -0.20 6.27
N ASP A 135 3.13 0.17 6.80
CA ASP A 135 2.41 -0.40 7.95
C ASP A 135 1.13 -1.15 7.56
N ASP A 136 0.79 -1.13 6.27
CA ASP A 136 -0.35 -1.81 5.71
C ASP A 136 0.09 -3.03 4.87
N THR A 137 -0.84 -3.95 4.63
CA THR A 137 -0.63 -5.04 3.66
C THR A 137 -1.91 -5.46 2.97
N VAL A 138 -1.77 -6.28 1.95
CA VAL A 138 -2.86 -6.79 1.10
C VAL A 138 -3.00 -8.30 1.23
N GLY A 139 -4.18 -8.81 0.84
CA GLY A 139 -4.46 -10.24 0.78
C GLY A 139 -3.45 -11.00 -0.09
N LEU A 140 -3.11 -12.24 0.26
CA LEU A 140 -2.15 -13.08 -0.50
C LEU A 140 -2.55 -13.30 -1.97
N ASP A 141 -3.81 -13.09 -2.31
CA ASP A 141 -4.37 -13.22 -3.65
C ASP A 141 -4.67 -11.86 -4.30
N TYR A 142 -4.22 -10.74 -3.73
CA TYR A 142 -4.57 -9.39 -4.18
C TYR A 142 -4.14 -9.10 -5.62
N ILE A 143 -2.92 -9.48 -6.01
CA ILE A 143 -2.43 -9.27 -7.38
C ILE A 143 -3.23 -10.12 -8.37
N ALA A 144 -3.42 -11.40 -8.08
CA ALA A 144 -4.22 -12.32 -8.88
C ALA A 144 -5.66 -11.80 -9.03
N ARG A 145 -6.31 -11.48 -7.91
CA ARG A 145 -7.69 -10.97 -7.86
C ARG A 145 -7.85 -9.66 -8.61
N SER A 146 -6.90 -8.73 -8.49
CA SER A 146 -6.95 -7.47 -9.23
C SER A 146 -7.00 -7.72 -10.74
N ARG A 147 -6.17 -8.64 -11.25
CA ARG A 147 -6.12 -9.00 -12.67
C ARG A 147 -7.33 -9.80 -13.12
N GLU A 148 -7.81 -10.74 -12.31
CA GLU A 148 -8.97 -11.59 -12.59
C GLU A 148 -10.30 -10.81 -12.57
N ASP A 149 -10.43 -9.87 -11.64
CA ASP A 149 -11.64 -9.08 -11.47
C ASP A 149 -11.75 -7.97 -12.54
N PHE A 150 -10.64 -7.41 -13.03
CA PHE A 150 -10.66 -6.30 -14.00
C PHE A 150 -11.50 -6.58 -15.27
N PRO A 151 -11.37 -7.74 -15.97
CA PRO A 151 -12.19 -8.06 -17.13
C PRO A 151 -13.70 -8.00 -16.87
N LEU A 152 -14.16 -8.26 -15.64
CA LEU A 152 -15.58 -8.17 -15.26
C LEU A 152 -16.10 -6.73 -15.32
N PHE A 153 -15.20 -5.75 -15.19
CA PHE A 153 -15.51 -4.31 -15.15
C PHE A 153 -15.01 -3.56 -16.39
N SER A 154 -14.39 -4.27 -17.34
CA SER A 154 -13.76 -3.72 -18.56
C SER A 154 -14.66 -2.76 -19.33
N ARG A 155 -15.97 -3.01 -19.43
CA ARG A 155 -16.89 -2.09 -20.11
C ARG A 155 -17.01 -0.72 -19.46
N LEU A 156 -16.89 -0.62 -18.14
CA LEU A 156 -16.85 0.67 -17.44
C LEU A 156 -15.53 1.36 -17.74
N TYR A 157 -14.43 0.62 -17.71
CA TYR A 157 -13.11 1.11 -18.07
C TYR A 157 -13.07 1.63 -19.51
N ASP A 158 -13.55 0.87 -20.49
CA ASP A 158 -13.60 1.26 -21.91
C ASP A 158 -14.38 2.56 -22.14
N ARG A 159 -15.44 2.79 -21.35
CA ARG A 159 -16.28 3.99 -21.44
C ARG A 159 -15.63 5.22 -20.81
N HIS A 160 -14.91 5.05 -19.70
CA HIS A 160 -14.44 6.16 -18.87
C HIS A 160 -12.93 6.42 -18.98
N GLY A 161 -12.16 5.48 -19.55
CA GLY A 161 -10.71 5.57 -19.68
C GLY A 161 -9.94 5.40 -18.37
N MET A 162 -10.62 5.17 -17.24
CA MET A 162 -10.05 4.84 -15.94
C MET A 162 -11.12 4.20 -15.05
N LEU A 163 -10.68 3.36 -14.11
CA LEU A 163 -11.56 2.62 -13.23
C LEU A 163 -10.88 2.41 -11.87
N ALA A 164 -11.62 2.48 -10.78
CA ALA A 164 -11.17 2.01 -9.47
C ALA A 164 -11.83 0.68 -9.11
N SER A 165 -11.05 -0.23 -8.52
CA SER A 165 -11.53 -1.45 -7.85
C SER A 165 -11.20 -1.35 -6.38
N ASN A 166 -12.22 -1.47 -5.53
CA ASN A 166 -12.13 -1.31 -4.09
C ASN A 166 -12.50 -2.62 -3.39
N TYR A 167 -11.52 -3.28 -2.79
CA TYR A 167 -11.75 -4.38 -1.86
C TYR A 167 -12.08 -3.83 -0.48
N ALA A 168 -13.37 -3.78 -0.15
CA ALA A 168 -13.86 -3.04 1.01
C ALA A 168 -13.55 -3.70 2.37
N LYS A 169 -13.40 -5.03 2.40
CA LYS A 169 -13.27 -5.78 3.65
C LYS A 169 -11.82 -5.99 4.05
N GLY A 170 -11.52 -5.72 5.32
CA GLY A 170 -10.18 -5.89 5.88
C GLY A 170 -10.16 -6.01 7.40
N VAL A 171 -8.95 -5.96 7.94
CA VAL A 171 -8.65 -5.93 9.37
C VAL A 171 -7.89 -4.66 9.69
N VAL A 172 -8.22 -4.01 10.80
CA VAL A 172 -7.37 -2.96 11.39
C VAL A 172 -6.62 -3.57 12.57
N ALA A 173 -5.31 -3.40 12.60
CA ALA A 173 -4.45 -3.75 13.72
C ALA A 173 -3.96 -2.47 14.39
N THR A 174 -4.38 -2.22 15.63
CA THR A 174 -4.01 -1.01 16.38
C THR A 174 -2.99 -1.35 17.46
N ASP A 175 -1.83 -0.72 17.39
CA ASP A 175 -0.83 -0.71 18.47
C ASP A 175 -1.24 0.29 19.55
N THR A 176 -1.56 -0.24 20.73
CA THR A 176 -1.96 0.54 21.90
C THR A 176 -0.78 0.98 22.77
N GLY A 177 0.45 0.60 22.39
CA GLY A 177 1.66 0.72 23.21
C GLY A 177 1.82 -0.44 24.22
N THR A 178 0.76 -1.18 24.53
CA THR A 178 0.82 -2.37 25.42
C THR A 178 0.53 -3.68 24.68
N GLY A 179 0.07 -3.61 23.43
CA GLY A 179 -0.21 -4.76 22.58
C GLY A 179 -1.00 -4.35 21.34
N LEU A 180 -1.41 -5.35 20.55
CA LEU A 180 -2.25 -5.15 19.38
C LEU A 180 -3.72 -5.44 19.69
N THR A 181 -4.60 -4.56 19.24
CA THR A 181 -6.04 -4.83 19.14
C THR A 181 -6.45 -4.93 17.70
N TYR A 182 -7.50 -5.71 17.42
CA TYR A 182 -7.95 -5.99 16.07
C TYR A 182 -9.43 -5.71 15.90
N GLU A 183 -9.78 -5.15 14.75
CA GLU A 183 -11.17 -4.91 14.35
C GLU A 183 -11.36 -5.34 12.90
N THR A 184 -12.54 -5.88 12.59
CA THR A 184 -12.93 -6.07 11.19
C THR A 184 -13.49 -4.78 10.61
N ARG A 185 -13.23 -4.53 9.33
CA ARG A 185 -13.68 -3.34 8.62
C ARG A 185 -14.33 -3.67 7.28
N ALA A 186 -15.29 -2.84 6.90
CA ALA A 186 -15.90 -2.80 5.59
C ALA A 186 -16.00 -1.32 5.18
N GLU A 187 -14.99 -0.85 4.46
CA GLU A 187 -14.76 0.56 4.21
C GLU A 187 -14.61 0.80 2.70
N THR A 188 -15.04 1.97 2.23
CA THR A 188 -14.92 2.30 0.81
C THR A 188 -13.69 3.15 0.56
N ASN A 189 -12.98 2.80 -0.51
CA ASN A 189 -11.82 3.51 -1.04
C ASN A 189 -10.69 3.72 -0.02
N TRP A 190 -10.45 2.79 0.91
CA TRP A 190 -9.23 2.83 1.70
C TRP A 190 -8.02 2.47 0.84
N ALA A 191 -6.92 3.20 1.00
CA ALA A 191 -5.75 3.08 0.13
C ALA A 191 -5.21 1.64 0.04
N CYS A 192 -5.11 0.96 1.19
CA CYS A 192 -4.61 -0.41 1.31
C CYS A 192 -5.46 -1.49 0.61
N GLY A 193 -6.69 -1.19 0.17
CA GLY A 193 -7.57 -2.13 -0.54
C GLY A 193 -7.95 -1.67 -1.94
N LEU A 194 -7.20 -0.74 -2.53
CA LEU A 194 -7.63 0.02 -3.69
C LEU A 194 -6.65 -0.11 -4.86
N THR A 195 -7.17 -0.51 -6.02
CA THR A 195 -6.46 -0.56 -7.31
C THR A 195 -7.10 0.41 -8.29
N LEU A 196 -6.30 1.25 -8.95
CA LEU A 196 -6.76 2.13 -10.02
C LEU A 196 -6.17 1.66 -11.34
N TYR A 197 -7.03 1.46 -12.34
CA TYR A 197 -6.65 1.02 -13.67
C TYR A 197 -6.60 2.21 -14.62
N PHE A 198 -5.48 2.30 -15.34
CA PHE A 198 -5.21 3.33 -16.33
C PHE A 198 -4.72 2.72 -17.64
N PRO A 199 -4.93 3.39 -18.78
CA PRO A 199 -4.21 3.08 -20.01
C PRO A 199 -2.71 3.26 -19.78
N GLN A 200 -1.89 2.45 -20.44
CA GLN A 200 -0.42 2.53 -20.33
C GLN A 200 0.13 3.95 -20.54
N GLY A 201 -0.43 4.71 -21.49
CA GLY A 201 -0.05 6.09 -21.79
C GLY A 201 -0.74 7.17 -20.95
N SER A 202 -1.40 6.84 -19.84
CA SER A 202 -2.10 7.81 -19.00
C SER A 202 -1.13 8.82 -18.38
N ALA A 203 -1.44 10.11 -18.49
CA ALA A 203 -0.72 11.18 -17.79
C ALA A 203 -1.06 11.24 -16.29
N LYS A 204 -2.09 10.50 -15.85
CA LYS A 204 -2.53 10.41 -14.45
C LYS A 204 -2.18 9.04 -13.86
N GLY A 205 -1.89 9.01 -12.56
CA GLY A 205 -1.65 7.80 -11.79
C GLY A 205 -2.36 7.80 -10.44
N VAL A 206 -2.13 6.74 -9.65
CA VAL A 206 -2.82 6.52 -8.35
C VAL A 206 -2.60 7.66 -7.34
N MET A 207 -1.50 8.40 -7.46
CA MET A 207 -1.17 9.51 -6.56
C MET A 207 -1.82 10.85 -6.93
N ASP A 208 -2.46 10.94 -8.10
CA ASP A 208 -3.18 12.15 -8.53
C ASP A 208 -4.55 12.31 -7.88
N PHE A 209 -5.07 11.24 -7.29
CA PHE A 209 -6.43 11.21 -6.74
C PHE A 209 -6.40 11.03 -5.21
N GLY A 210 -7.17 11.86 -4.51
CA GLY A 210 -7.52 11.57 -3.13
C GLY A 210 -8.44 10.35 -3.12
N HIS A 211 -8.01 9.25 -2.52
CA HIS A 211 -8.79 8.00 -2.46
C HIS A 211 -10.23 8.19 -1.95
N HIS A 212 -10.46 9.10 -0.99
CA HIS A 212 -11.80 9.45 -0.49
C HIS A 212 -12.68 10.26 -1.46
N ARG A 213 -12.13 10.72 -2.60
CA ARG A 213 -12.82 11.56 -3.61
C ARG A 213 -12.91 10.91 -4.99
N LEU A 214 -12.67 9.60 -5.09
CA LEU A 214 -12.63 8.92 -6.40
C LEU A 214 -13.92 9.04 -7.20
N ALA A 215 -15.07 9.10 -6.52
CA ALA A 215 -16.38 9.25 -7.16
C ALA A 215 -16.53 10.53 -7.99
N GLU A 216 -15.67 11.53 -7.79
CA GLU A 216 -15.65 12.74 -8.62
C GLU A 216 -14.98 12.53 -9.99
N TRP A 217 -14.20 11.45 -10.16
CA TRP A 217 -13.27 11.30 -11.27
C TRP A 217 -13.47 10.02 -12.08
N MET A 218 -13.84 8.92 -11.43
CA MET A 218 -13.92 7.62 -12.10
C MET A 218 -15.00 6.72 -11.48
N PRO A 219 -15.55 5.76 -12.24
CA PRO A 219 -16.34 4.70 -11.66
C PRO A 219 -15.50 3.87 -10.69
N THR A 220 -16.11 3.50 -9.56
CA THR A 220 -15.53 2.57 -8.59
C THR A 220 -16.42 1.34 -8.49
N VAL A 221 -15.85 0.16 -8.65
CA VAL A 221 -16.51 -1.10 -8.31
C VAL A 221 -16.02 -1.56 -6.96
N THR A 222 -16.94 -1.87 -6.04
CA THR A 222 -16.61 -2.35 -4.69
C THR A 222 -16.85 -3.84 -4.57
N GLN A 223 -15.82 -4.57 -4.15
CA GLN A 223 -15.85 -5.99 -3.82
C GLN A 223 -15.88 -6.15 -2.29
N SER A 224 -16.68 -7.09 -1.80
CA SER A 224 -16.86 -7.31 -0.36
C SER A 224 -16.99 -8.80 -0.01
N ASP A 225 -16.47 -9.68 -0.86
CA ASP A 225 -16.52 -11.13 -0.70
C ASP A 225 -15.42 -11.65 0.22
N SER A 226 -14.26 -10.99 0.28
CA SER A 226 -13.07 -11.47 1.00
C SER A 226 -12.40 -10.41 1.86
N VAL A 227 -11.66 -10.83 2.89
CA VAL A 227 -10.75 -9.98 3.66
C VAL A 227 -9.47 -9.77 2.84
N MET A 228 -9.22 -8.52 2.42
CA MET A 228 -8.24 -8.19 1.37
C MET A 228 -7.19 -7.17 1.78
N TYR A 229 -7.29 -6.57 2.97
CA TYR A 229 -6.24 -5.71 3.50
C TYR A 229 -6.12 -5.85 5.01
N LEU A 230 -4.91 -5.60 5.51
CA LEU A 230 -4.67 -5.22 6.89
C LEU A 230 -4.17 -3.79 6.91
N ARG A 231 -4.74 -2.97 7.79
CA ARG A 231 -4.30 -1.61 8.04
C ARG A 231 -3.65 -1.49 9.42
N GLY A 232 -2.42 -0.99 9.47
CA GLY A 232 -1.72 -0.69 10.72
C GLY A 232 -2.16 0.67 11.28
N ILE A 233 -2.42 0.73 12.58
CA ILE A 233 -2.66 1.99 13.30
C ILE A 233 -1.73 2.06 14.51
N HIS A 234 -0.95 3.13 14.61
CA HIS A 234 0.02 3.37 15.66
C HIS A 234 0.28 4.88 15.82
N ALA A 235 0.98 5.28 16.88
CA ALA A 235 1.18 6.69 17.25
C ALA A 235 1.87 7.54 16.17
N ASN A 236 2.66 6.91 15.29
CA ASN A 236 3.44 7.58 14.25
C ASN A 236 2.69 7.70 12.91
N ASN A 237 1.44 7.24 12.81
CA ASN A 237 0.64 7.49 11.61
C ASN A 237 0.30 8.96 11.47
N ASP A 238 0.44 9.45 10.24
CA ASP A 238 0.07 10.79 9.87
C ASP A 238 -1.46 10.99 9.92
N SER A 239 -2.22 10.03 9.39
CA SER A 239 -3.67 9.95 9.60
C SER A 239 -3.98 9.08 10.81
N ARG A 240 -4.23 9.68 11.98
CA ARG A 240 -4.54 8.96 13.24
C ARG A 240 -5.91 8.26 13.29
N GLY A 241 -6.48 7.91 12.13
CA GLY A 241 -7.84 7.35 12.03
C GLY A 241 -8.94 8.24 12.63
N ARG A 242 -8.67 9.53 12.89
CA ARG A 242 -9.64 10.44 13.53
C ARG A 242 -10.90 10.52 12.67
N GLY A 243 -12.04 10.19 13.26
CA GLY A 243 -13.35 10.22 12.61
C GLY A 243 -13.81 8.89 12.00
N LEU A 244 -12.98 7.85 11.99
CA LEU A 244 -13.41 6.50 11.67
C LEU A 244 -13.98 5.89 12.97
N GLY A 245 -15.30 5.62 13.01
CA GLY A 245 -15.92 4.93 14.15
C GLY A 245 -15.29 3.55 14.40
N SER A 246 -15.63 2.81 15.45
CA SER A 246 -15.08 1.46 15.70
C SER A 246 -15.77 0.38 14.85
N GLY A 247 -15.00 -0.57 14.32
CA GLY A 247 -15.53 -1.78 13.70
C GLY A 247 -15.81 -2.87 14.73
N PRO A 248 -16.40 -4.01 14.33
CA PRO A 248 -16.55 -5.14 15.23
C PRO A 248 -15.20 -5.67 15.67
N ALA A 249 -15.00 -5.79 16.98
CA ALA A 249 -13.79 -6.35 17.57
C ALA A 249 -13.52 -7.77 17.05
N LEU A 250 -12.27 -8.04 16.71
CA LEU A 250 -11.79 -9.35 16.30
C LEU A 250 -10.93 -9.93 17.42
N PRO A 251 -11.38 -10.98 18.14
CA PRO A 251 -10.61 -11.58 19.22
C PRO A 251 -9.21 -12.03 18.75
N ALA A 252 -8.19 -11.85 19.59
CA ALA A 252 -6.78 -12.06 19.24
C ALA A 252 -6.50 -13.44 18.61
N GLU A 253 -7.10 -14.52 19.13
CA GLU A 253 -6.95 -15.87 18.55
C GLU A 253 -7.48 -15.95 17.11
N ARG A 254 -8.65 -15.35 16.87
CA ARG A 254 -9.24 -15.28 15.52
C ARG A 254 -8.43 -14.36 14.62
N ALA A 255 -7.94 -13.24 15.15
CA ALA A 255 -7.06 -12.33 14.44
C ALA A 255 -5.81 -13.07 13.96
N ALA A 256 -5.07 -13.74 14.85
CA ALA A 256 -3.87 -14.49 14.49
C ALA A 256 -4.10 -15.49 13.33
N ASN A 257 -5.27 -16.17 13.32
CA ASN A 257 -5.64 -17.05 12.21
C ASN A 257 -5.86 -16.29 10.90
N VAL A 258 -6.58 -15.16 10.94
CA VAL A 258 -6.81 -14.29 9.77
C VAL A 258 -5.50 -13.71 9.26
N LEU A 259 -4.66 -13.16 10.13
CA LEU A 259 -3.36 -12.58 9.80
C LEU A 259 -2.47 -13.59 9.06
N ARG A 260 -2.35 -14.80 9.60
CA ARG A 260 -1.57 -15.86 8.96
C ARG A 260 -2.15 -16.28 7.60
N LYS A 261 -3.46 -16.53 7.53
CA LYS A 261 -4.09 -17.11 6.31
C LYS A 261 -4.29 -16.10 5.19
N ARG A 262 -4.56 -14.84 5.52
CA ARG A 262 -4.90 -13.80 4.53
C ARG A 262 -3.72 -12.90 4.20
N PHE A 263 -2.74 -12.76 5.10
CA PHE A 263 -1.65 -11.81 4.93
C PHE A 263 -0.25 -12.42 5.15
N GLY A 264 -0.15 -13.70 5.50
CA GLY A 264 1.14 -14.34 5.79
C GLY A 264 1.82 -13.81 7.06
N ILE A 265 1.10 -13.07 7.91
CA ILE A 265 1.67 -12.42 9.10
C ILE A 265 1.68 -13.39 10.29
N ASP A 266 2.83 -13.49 10.94
CA ASP A 266 2.95 -14.04 12.29
C ASP A 266 2.68 -12.94 13.32
N ALA A 267 1.51 -13.00 13.95
CA ALA A 267 1.08 -12.03 14.94
C ALA A 267 2.02 -11.95 16.16
N THR A 268 2.65 -13.07 16.55
CA THR A 268 3.57 -13.10 17.69
C THR A 268 4.87 -12.38 17.34
N ALA A 269 5.42 -12.66 16.15
CA ALA A 269 6.63 -12.00 15.67
C ALA A 269 6.41 -10.48 15.50
N LEU A 270 5.27 -10.07 14.96
CA LEU A 270 4.90 -8.66 14.84
C LEU A 270 4.84 -7.98 16.21
N GLU A 271 4.14 -8.55 17.19
CA GLU A 271 4.05 -7.97 18.54
C GLU A 271 5.41 -7.90 19.26
N GLN A 272 6.29 -8.88 19.04
CA GLN A 272 7.65 -8.87 19.59
C GLN A 272 8.50 -7.78 18.96
N ALA A 273 8.44 -7.64 17.62
CA ALA A 273 9.17 -6.62 16.89
C ALA A 273 8.72 -5.20 17.27
N LEU A 274 7.40 -4.99 17.42
CA LEU A 274 6.85 -3.71 17.86
C LEU A 274 7.29 -3.35 19.28
N ARG A 275 7.29 -4.33 20.20
CA ARG A 275 7.82 -4.15 21.57
C ARG A 275 9.31 -3.81 21.57
N ALA A 276 10.10 -4.48 20.74
CA ALA A 276 11.54 -4.21 20.61
C ALA A 276 11.85 -2.84 19.98
N ALA A 277 10.90 -2.27 19.24
CA ALA A 277 11.01 -0.96 18.61
C ALA A 277 10.51 0.19 19.49
N GLN A 278 9.99 -0.09 20.69
CA GLN A 278 9.64 0.94 21.67
C GLN A 278 10.92 1.51 22.32
N PRO A 279 10.95 2.82 22.60
CA PRO A 279 12.08 3.47 23.28
C PRO A 279 12.27 3.01 24.72
#